data_AF-I7K9F6-F1
#
_entry.id   AF-I7K9F6-F1
#
_cell.length_a   1.000
_cell.length_b   1.000
_cell.length_c   1.000
_cell.angle_alpha   90.00
_cell.angle_beta   90.00
_cell.angle_gamma   90.00
#
_symmetry.space_group_name_H-M   'P 1'
#
loop_
_entity.id
_entity.type
_entity.pdbx_description
1 polymer ?
#
loop_
_entity_poly.entity_id
_entity_poly.type
_entity_poly.pdbx_seq_one_letter_code
_entity_poly.pdbx_strand_id
1 'polypeptide(L)'
;MFDLDTCVCFSTNKVAKKLADTFNERLLPFGVTRVQWTAMYFLLRDGRMSQKELSDKMNIKESTTVRLVDRMEKDGFIVRFKDSNDRRITYIELTEKGKKG
;
A
#
# COMPACT_ATOMS: atom_id res chain seq x y z
N MET A 1 21.20 5.90 34.02
CA MET A 1 19.90 6.26 33.42
C MET A 1 20.01 6.00 31.93
N PHE A 2 19.04 5.33 31.31
CA PHE A 2 19.07 5.11 29.86
C PHE A 2 18.80 6.44 29.14
N ASP A 3 19.67 6.84 28.23
CA ASP A 3 19.54 8.07 27.45
C ASP A 3 18.84 7.76 26.11
N LEU A 4 17.72 8.44 25.88
CA LEU A 4 16.93 8.27 24.65
C LEU A 4 17.55 9.02 23.46
N ASP A 5 18.35 10.04 23.68
CA ASP A 5 18.94 10.84 22.60
C ASP A 5 20.02 10.05 21.83
N THR A 6 20.64 9.06 22.48
CA THR A 6 21.59 8.11 21.86
C THR A 6 20.94 6.78 21.44
N CYS A 7 19.65 6.58 21.72
CA CYS A 7 18.94 5.35 21.36
C CYS A 7 18.63 5.30 19.85
N VAL A 8 19.28 4.39 19.13
CA VAL A 8 19.09 4.19 17.67
C VAL A 8 17.63 3.89 17.33
N CYS A 9 16.92 3.10 18.13
CA CYS A 9 15.51 2.78 17.89
C CYS A 9 14.62 4.03 18.00
N PHE A 10 14.88 4.88 19.00
CA PHE A 10 14.11 6.10 19.22
C PHE A 10 14.35 7.13 18.11
N SER A 11 15.62 7.40 17.79
CA SER A 11 15.99 8.34 16.73
C SER A 11 15.49 7.88 15.36
N THR A 12 15.62 6.59 15.04
CA THR A 12 15.12 6.02 13.78
C THR A 12 13.61 6.15 13.66
N ASN A 13 12.84 5.82 14.71
CA ASN A 13 11.38 5.96 14.68
C ASN A 13 10.94 7.42 14.53
N LYS A 14 11.61 8.36 15.20
CA LYS A 14 11.34 9.80 15.08
C LYS A 14 11.54 10.29 13.64
N VAL A 15 12.66 9.94 13.02
CA VAL A 15 12.98 10.30 11.64
C VAL A 15 12.02 9.61 10.66
N ALA A 16 11.76 8.30 10.84
CA ALA A 16 10.84 7.53 10.00
C ALA A 16 9.43 8.12 10.01
N LYS A 17 8.93 8.57 11.17
CA LYS A 17 7.65 9.28 11.29
C LYS A 17 7.68 10.60 10.51
N LYS A 18 8.72 11.42 10.68
CA LYS A 18 8.80 12.70 9.96
C LYS A 18 8.87 12.52 8.44
N LEU A 19 9.56 11.49 7.98
CA LEU A 19 9.59 11.09 6.56
C LEU A 19 8.21 10.63 6.08
N ALA A 20 7.51 9.83 6.89
CA ALA A 20 6.14 9.40 6.61
C ALA A 20 5.18 10.57 6.42
N ASP A 21 5.22 11.52 7.36
CA ASP A 21 4.33 12.68 7.37
C ASP A 21 4.60 13.57 6.15
N THR A 22 5.87 13.88 5.88
CA THR A 22 6.28 14.66 4.70
C THR A 22 5.85 13.98 3.40
N PHE A 23 5.93 12.65 3.33
CA PHE A 23 5.51 11.93 2.13
C PHE A 23 3.99 11.94 1.97
N ASN A 24 3.24 11.76 3.05
CA ASN A 24 1.78 11.90 3.04
C ASN A 24 1.34 13.32 2.60
N GLU A 25 2.00 14.37 3.09
CA GLU A 25 1.72 15.76 2.69
C GLU A 25 1.85 15.97 1.18
N ARG A 26 2.87 15.35 0.55
CA ARG A 26 3.05 15.41 -0.91
C ARG A 26 1.98 14.66 -1.69
N LEU A 27 1.35 13.67 -1.08
CA LEU A 27 0.30 12.87 -1.70
C LEU A 27 -1.11 13.46 -1.51
N LEU A 28 -1.29 14.40 -0.57
CA LEU A 28 -2.57 15.06 -0.31
C LEU A 28 -3.23 15.65 -1.58
N PRO A 29 -2.51 16.36 -2.48
CA PRO A 29 -3.13 16.91 -3.69
C PRO A 29 -3.70 15.86 -4.64
N PHE A 30 -3.20 14.63 -4.56
CA PHE A 30 -3.64 13.50 -5.39
C PHE A 30 -4.76 12.69 -4.73
N GLY A 31 -5.12 13.01 -3.48
CA GLY A 31 -6.15 12.29 -2.74
C GLY A 31 -5.78 10.84 -2.40
N VAL A 32 -4.48 10.51 -2.38
CA VAL A 32 -3.98 9.18 -2.07
C VAL A 32 -3.16 9.17 -0.78
N THR A 33 -3.28 8.11 -0.01
CA THR A 33 -2.39 7.87 1.13
C THR A 33 -1.11 7.19 0.68
N ARG A 34 -0.03 7.32 1.46
CA ARG A 34 1.23 6.60 1.19
C ARG A 34 1.02 5.10 0.99
N VAL A 35 0.18 4.47 1.81
CA VAL A 35 -0.05 3.01 1.74
C VAL A 35 -0.77 2.62 0.44
N GLN A 36 -1.75 3.42 0.00
CA GLN A 36 -2.41 3.21 -1.30
C GLN A 36 -1.41 3.41 -2.45
N TRP A 37 -0.61 4.48 -2.38
CA TRP A 37 0.43 4.75 -3.37
C TRP A 37 1.45 3.61 -3.48
N THR A 38 1.92 3.07 -2.36
CA THR A 38 2.83 1.91 -2.36
C THR A 38 2.20 0.66 -2.96
N ALA A 39 0.91 0.41 -2.70
CA ALA A 39 0.20 -0.70 -3.34
C ALA A 39 0.08 -0.50 -4.86
N MET A 40 -0.25 0.72 -5.29
CA MET A 40 -0.33 1.04 -6.72
C MET A 40 1.03 0.89 -7.41
N TYR A 41 2.12 1.32 -6.76
CA TYR A 41 3.47 1.12 -7.28
C TYR A 41 3.77 -0.36 -7.58
N PHE A 42 3.46 -1.28 -6.67
CA PHE A 42 3.68 -2.71 -6.89
C PHE A 42 2.78 -3.28 -7.98
N LEU A 43 1.50 -2.89 -8.02
CA LEU A 43 0.57 -3.32 -9.06
C LEU A 43 0.95 -2.80 -10.45
N LEU A 44 1.52 -1.59 -10.52
CA LEU A 44 2.01 -1.01 -11.77
C LEU A 44 3.28 -1.72 -12.26
N ARG A 45 4.22 -1.98 -11.35
CA ARG A 45 5.52 -2.58 -11.68
C ARG A 45 5.44 -4.07 -11.98
N ASP A 46 4.71 -4.81 -11.16
CA ASP A 46 4.69 -6.28 -11.18
C ASP A 46 3.42 -6.85 -11.83
N GLY A 47 2.49 -5.98 -12.21
CA GLY A 47 1.21 -6.34 -12.81
C GLY A 47 0.17 -6.80 -11.77
N ARG A 48 -0.89 -7.44 -12.29
CA ARG A 48 -1.95 -8.00 -11.45
C ARG A 48 -1.40 -9.04 -10.48
N MET A 49 -1.92 -9.06 -9.26
CA MET A 49 -1.51 -10.02 -8.24
C MET A 49 -2.64 -10.32 -7.28
N SER A 50 -2.55 -11.47 -6.60
CA SER A 50 -3.45 -11.81 -5.51
C SER A 50 -3.22 -10.91 -4.30
N GLN A 51 -4.20 -10.86 -3.41
CA GLN A 51 -4.08 -10.09 -2.17
C GLN A 51 -2.94 -10.59 -1.28
N LYS A 52 -2.65 -11.90 -1.29
CA LYS A 52 -1.55 -12.49 -0.55
C LYS A 52 -0.21 -11.98 -1.08
N GLU A 53 0.00 -12.03 -2.39
CA GLU A 53 1.23 -11.53 -3.02
C GLU A 53 1.43 -10.03 -2.77
N LEU A 54 0.36 -9.24 -2.81
CA LEU A 54 0.43 -7.82 -2.46
C LEU A 54 0.82 -7.62 -0.99
N SER A 55 0.26 -8.42 -0.09
CA SER A 55 0.60 -8.41 1.34
C SER A 55 2.08 -8.68 1.58
N ASP A 56 2.61 -9.71 0.92
CA ASP A 56 4.00 -10.12 1.01
C ASP A 56 4.94 -9.02 0.48
N LYS A 57 4.63 -8.43 -0.68
CA LYS A 57 5.42 -7.32 -1.26
C LYS A 57 5.42 -6.07 -0.39
N MET A 58 4.28 -5.76 0.22
CA MET A 58 4.13 -4.59 1.10
C MET A 58 4.65 -4.85 2.52
N ASN A 59 5.01 -6.08 2.86
CA ASN A 59 5.41 -6.50 4.20
C ASN A 59 4.37 -6.09 5.27
N ILE A 60 3.09 -6.34 5.01
CA ILE A 60 1.99 -6.10 5.94
C ILE A 60 1.17 -7.37 6.13
N LYS A 61 0.37 -7.42 7.20
CA LYS A 61 -0.55 -8.53 7.47
C LYS A 61 -1.66 -8.58 6.43
N GLU A 62 -2.07 -9.78 6.03
CA GLU A 62 -3.16 -9.98 5.06
C GLU A 62 -4.46 -9.26 5.50
N SER A 63 -4.77 -9.25 6.79
CA SER A 63 -5.96 -8.55 7.33
C SER A 63 -5.89 -7.02 7.18
N THR A 64 -4.68 -6.44 7.14
CA THR A 64 -4.48 -5.03 6.82
C THR A 64 -4.62 -4.81 5.31
N THR A 65 -4.12 -5.74 4.50
CA THR A 65 -4.24 -5.71 3.05
C THR A 65 -5.70 -5.78 2.60
N VAL A 66 -6.56 -6.58 3.25
CA VAL A 66 -8.02 -6.60 2.99
C VAL A 66 -8.59 -5.18 3.04
N ARG A 67 -8.41 -4.50 4.18
CA ARG A 67 -8.97 -3.14 4.39
C ARG A 67 -8.40 -2.11 3.43
N LEU A 68 -7.13 -2.27 3.04
CA LEU A 68 -6.48 -1.41 2.05
C LEU A 68 -7.13 -1.60 0.68
N VAL A 69 -7.25 -2.85 0.23
CA VAL A 69 -7.83 -3.23 -1.06
C VAL A 69 -9.28 -2.78 -1.15
N ASP A 70 -10.09 -3.03 -0.12
CA ASP A 70 -11.50 -2.58 -0.09
C ASP A 70 -11.62 -1.06 -0.25
N ARG A 71 -10.73 -0.30 0.39
CA ARG A 71 -10.71 1.16 0.25
C ARG A 71 -10.25 1.58 -1.15
N MET A 72 -9.20 0.97 -1.69
CA MET A 72 -8.69 1.29 -3.02
C MET A 72 -9.70 0.97 -4.13
N GLU A 73 -10.48 -0.10 -3.98
CA GLU A 73 -11.57 -0.44 -4.90
C GLU A 73 -12.72 0.58 -4.78
N LYS A 74 -13.11 0.94 -3.55
CA LYS A 74 -14.10 1.99 -3.30
C LYS A 74 -13.68 3.34 -3.89
N ASP A 75 -12.41 3.69 -3.77
CA ASP A 75 -11.84 4.92 -4.31
C ASP A 75 -11.61 4.84 -5.84
N GLY A 76 -11.84 3.67 -6.45
CA GLY A 76 -11.76 3.43 -7.89
C GLY A 76 -10.34 3.29 -8.44
N PHE A 77 -9.34 3.05 -7.60
CA PHE A 77 -7.94 2.87 -8.02
C PHE A 77 -7.67 1.45 -8.54
N ILE A 78 -8.42 0.46 -8.06
CA ILE A 78 -8.26 -0.95 -8.46
C ILE A 78 -9.59 -1.59 -8.81
N VAL A 79 -9.51 -2.77 -9.43
CA VAL A 79 -10.61 -3.71 -9.58
C VAL A 79 -10.17 -5.09 -9.12
N ARG A 80 -11.13 -5.86 -8.58
CA ARG A 80 -10.96 -7.28 -8.29
C ARG A 80 -11.68 -8.14 -9.33
N PHE A 81 -11.04 -9.21 -9.75
CA PHE A 81 -11.68 -10.21 -10.62
C PHE A 81 -11.23 -11.62 -10.28
N LYS A 82 -12.13 -12.58 -10.49
CA LYS A 82 -11.81 -14.00 -10.33
C LYS A 82 -11.03 -14.48 -11.54
N ASP A 83 -10.05 -15.35 -11.30
CA ASP A 83 -9.34 -16.01 -12.38
C ASP A 83 -10.28 -16.90 -13.19
N SER A 84 -10.08 -16.95 -14.51
CA SER A 84 -10.91 -17.74 -15.42
C SER A 84 -10.66 -19.24 -15.30
N ASN A 85 -9.45 -19.64 -14.89
CA ASN A 85 -9.03 -21.04 -14.76
C ASN A 85 -9.26 -21.56 -13.34
N ASP A 86 -9.05 -20.73 -12.31
CA ASP A 86 -9.36 -21.08 -10.91
C ASP A 86 -10.13 -19.96 -10.20
N ARG A 87 -11.46 -20.11 -10.11
CA ARG A 87 -12.36 -19.14 -9.45
C ARG A 87 -12.10 -18.93 -7.96
N ARG A 88 -11.22 -19.74 -7.33
CA ARG A 88 -10.78 -19.53 -5.95
C ARG A 88 -9.75 -18.41 -5.84
N ILE A 89 -9.07 -18.08 -6.93
CA ILE A 89 -8.10 -16.99 -6.99
C ILE A 89 -8.82 -15.70 -7.38
N THR A 90 -8.59 -14.65 -6.59
CA THR A 90 -9.01 -13.28 -6.90
C THR A 90 -7.77 -12.44 -7.14
N TYR A 91 -7.67 -11.86 -8.33
CA TYR A 91 -6.63 -10.93 -8.70
C TYR A 91 -7.08 -9.49 -8.45
N ILE A 92 -6.09 -8.65 -8.15
CA ILE A 92 -6.21 -7.20 -8.03
C ILE A 92 -5.43 -6.60 -9.19
N GLU A 93 -6.02 -5.61 -9.86
CA GLU A 93 -5.38 -4.86 -10.95
C GLU A 93 -5.73 -3.37 -10.87
N LEU A 94 -4.84 -2.51 -11.36
CA LEU A 94 -5.08 -1.07 -11.42
C LEU A 94 -6.12 -0.72 -12.49
N THR A 95 -7.03 0.18 -12.14
CA THR A 95 -7.86 0.88 -13.12
C THR A 95 -7.04 1.93 -13.86
N GLU A 96 -7.61 2.51 -14.92
CA GLU A 96 -7.03 3.69 -15.57
C GLU A 96 -6.84 4.89 -14.63
N LYS A 97 -7.68 5.02 -13.59
CA LYS A 97 -7.49 6.01 -12.52
C LYS A 97 -6.26 5.66 -11.68
N GLY A 98 -6.12 4.39 -11.28
CA GLY A 98 -4.97 3.92 -10.50
C GLY A 98 -3.63 4.00 -11.23
N LYS A 99 -3.62 3.91 -12.57
CA LYS A 99 -2.40 4.07 -13.38
C LYS A 99 -1.94 5.52 -13.54
N LYS A 100 -2.85 6.49 -13.35
CA LYS A 100 -2.58 7.93 -13.51
C LYS A 100 -2.31 8.66 -12.20
N GLY A 101 -2.72 8.06 -11.07
CA GLY A 101 -2.65 8.65 -9.72
C GLY A 101 -1.35 8.41 -8.99
#